data_AF-A0A2R4WM94-F1
#
_entry.id   AF-A0A2R4WM94-F1
#
_cell.length_a   1.000
_cell.length_b   1.000
_cell.length_c   1.000
_cell.angle_alpha   90.00
_cell.angle_beta   90.00
_cell.angle_gamma   90.00
#
_symmetry.space_group_name_H-M   'P 1'
#
loop_
_entity.id
_entity.type
_entity.pdbx_description
1 polymer ?
#
loop_
_entity_poly.entity_id
_entity_poly.type
_entity_poly.pdbx_seq_one_letter_code
_entity_poly.pdbx_strand_id
1 'polypeptide(L)'
;MFQCLGEVTHNLEATMHARGRAVVLNCAKPLLWMPREQGIGSRYLIPDRGVANPRPRRADFSARLTSCRHAPRHPRGPPMPSEFTVFLVADRLLANGERPSLRKVREAIPTGGSPREVCKHLRAWRKKRSYDPKLEPTDMTKGMKEKGQALAMELWKQAKREATQAFARERAAAETDAADENQDREHLLGMIETLQAENVALLARAEAAEAGSGRVQARLAKVEYQLDRFRAEEFRDRVMQEIAELLAERGPLTPTEILPELRAATLRGATLHKEPLTAGTLKKKMDVRVFHGRYFEPQDEGRYARKAS
;
A
#
# COMPACT_ATOMS: atom_id res chain seq x y z
N MET A 1 -40.08 39.73 -27.88
CA MET A 1 -39.78 38.30 -27.76
C MET A 1 -39.45 38.07 -26.28
N PHE A 2 -40.49 37.72 -25.52
CA PHE A 2 -40.55 37.67 -24.06
C PHE A 2 -40.17 36.27 -23.55
N GLN A 3 -39.63 36.22 -22.33
CA GLN A 3 -39.74 35.15 -21.31
C GLN A 3 -39.09 33.78 -21.60
N CYS A 4 -38.13 33.43 -20.73
CA CYS A 4 -38.11 32.16 -20.01
C CYS A 4 -37.43 32.37 -18.64
N LEU A 5 -38.25 32.77 -17.66
CA LEU A 5 -38.05 32.57 -16.23
C LEU A 5 -38.92 31.38 -15.81
N GLY A 6 -38.47 30.62 -14.81
CA GLY A 6 -39.17 29.51 -14.16
C GLY A 6 -38.16 28.75 -13.29
N GLU A 7 -37.77 29.26 -12.12
CA GLU A 7 -38.47 29.13 -10.83
C GLU A 7 -38.95 27.70 -10.53
N VAL A 8 -38.17 26.99 -9.71
CA VAL A 8 -38.70 26.07 -8.69
C VAL A 8 -37.93 26.34 -7.39
N THR A 9 -38.51 27.17 -6.54
CA THR A 9 -38.18 27.32 -5.12
C THR A 9 -39.29 26.69 -4.28
N HIS A 10 -38.88 25.91 -3.26
CA HIS A 10 -39.47 25.74 -1.91
C HIS A 10 -39.67 24.29 -1.46
N ASN A 11 -38.86 23.89 -0.48
CA ASN A 11 -39.30 23.63 0.90
C ASN A 11 -38.05 23.43 1.78
N LEU A 12 -37.71 24.41 2.63
CA LEU A 12 -38.06 24.50 4.07
C LEU A 12 -37.28 23.44 4.89
N GLU A 13 -36.16 23.82 5.48
CA GLU A 13 -36.08 24.27 6.89
C GLU A 13 -36.75 23.30 7.87
N ALA A 14 -35.92 22.47 8.53
CA ALA A 14 -36.23 22.01 9.88
C ALA A 14 -34.94 21.68 10.64
N THR A 15 -34.72 22.47 11.70
CA THR A 15 -34.10 22.09 12.98
C THR A 15 -32.57 22.12 13.13
N MET A 16 -32.06 23.33 13.37
CA MET A 16 -31.01 23.54 14.37
C MET A 16 -31.55 23.19 15.77
N HIS A 17 -30.98 22.17 16.44
CA HIS A 17 -30.54 22.20 17.85
C HIS A 17 -30.24 20.78 18.35
N ALA A 18 -28.94 20.48 18.55
CA ALA A 18 -28.47 19.83 19.77
C ALA A 18 -26.95 19.97 19.88
N ARG A 19 -26.54 20.67 20.94
CA ARG A 19 -25.17 20.85 21.40
C ARG A 19 -24.61 19.52 21.92
N GLY A 20 -23.30 19.31 21.72
CA GLY A 20 -22.43 18.87 22.81
C GLY A 20 -21.60 17.59 22.58
N ARG A 21 -20.28 17.79 22.65
CA ARG A 21 -19.21 16.82 23.00
C ARG A 21 -18.91 15.78 21.89
N ALA A 22 -17.68 15.46 21.52
CA ALA A 22 -16.37 15.70 22.10
C ALA A 22 -15.33 15.77 20.97
N VAL A 23 -14.43 16.75 21.03
CA VAL A 23 -13.19 16.74 20.25
C VAL A 23 -12.20 15.85 21.01
N VAL A 24 -12.02 14.62 20.53
CA VAL A 24 -10.85 13.80 20.88
C VAL A 24 -9.82 14.05 19.79
N LEU A 25 -8.99 15.07 20.00
CA LEU A 25 -7.69 15.17 19.36
C LEU A 25 -6.68 14.58 20.34
N ASN A 26 -6.08 13.43 20.01
CA ASN A 26 -4.74 13.14 20.51
C ASN A 26 -3.98 12.16 19.60
N CYS A 27 -3.05 12.75 18.86
CA CYS A 27 -1.68 12.30 18.66
C CYS A 27 -1.44 10.88 18.12
N ALA A 28 -1.56 10.73 16.80
CA ALA A 28 -0.80 9.71 16.07
C ALA A 28 0.60 10.27 15.73
N LYS A 29 1.63 9.58 16.24
CA LYS A 29 3.07 9.83 16.03
C LYS A 29 3.44 9.83 14.53
N PRO A 30 4.35 10.71 14.07
CA PRO A 30 4.95 10.55 12.75
C PRO A 30 6.02 9.46 12.79
N LEU A 31 5.80 8.39 12.03
CA LEU A 31 6.85 7.43 11.69
C LEU A 31 7.90 8.16 10.82
N LEU A 32 9.11 8.29 11.37
CA LEU A 32 10.31 8.64 10.63
C LEU A 32 10.50 7.64 9.48
N TRP A 33 10.34 8.12 8.25
CA TRP A 33 10.84 7.45 7.06
C TRP A 33 12.21 8.06 6.75
N MET A 34 13.27 7.27 6.89
CA MET A 34 14.60 7.62 6.38
C MET A 34 14.85 6.88 5.06
N PRO A 35 15.30 7.55 3.99
CA PRO A 35 15.85 6.88 2.83
C PRO A 35 17.33 6.57 3.10
N ARG A 36 17.73 5.32 2.86
CA ARG A 36 19.14 4.92 2.84
C ARG A 36 19.49 4.48 1.43
N GLU A 37 20.12 5.38 0.70
CA GLU A 37 20.79 5.09 -0.55
C GLU A 37 22.28 4.73 -0.33
N GLN A 38 22.77 3.93 -1.29
CA GLN A 38 24.15 3.68 -1.69
C GLN A 38 24.95 2.56 -1.01
N GLY A 39 25.24 1.55 -1.83
CA GLY A 39 26.18 0.47 -1.57
C GLY A 39 26.33 -0.42 -2.81
N ILE A 40 27.00 0.11 -3.84
CA ILE A 40 27.45 -0.59 -5.05
C ILE A 40 28.26 -1.84 -4.64
N GLY A 41 27.90 -3.01 -5.19
CA GLY A 41 28.56 -4.28 -4.87
C GLY A 41 28.25 -5.37 -5.88
N SER A 42 28.80 -5.22 -7.08
CA SER A 42 28.85 -6.23 -8.14
C SER A 42 29.43 -7.56 -7.65
N ARG A 43 28.65 -8.65 -7.75
CA ARG A 43 29.19 -10.00 -8.03
C ARG A 43 28.05 -10.96 -8.44
N TYR A 44 27.87 -11.12 -9.75
CA TYR A 44 27.16 -12.26 -10.32
C TYR A 44 27.96 -13.53 -10.04
N LEU A 45 27.37 -14.46 -9.28
CA LEU A 45 27.78 -15.86 -9.24
C LEU A 45 26.64 -16.69 -9.81
N ILE A 46 26.86 -17.16 -11.04
CA ILE A 46 26.04 -18.14 -11.75
C ILE A 46 26.37 -19.52 -11.15
N PRO A 47 25.43 -20.29 -10.59
CA PRO A 47 25.64 -21.71 -10.34
C PRO A 47 25.30 -22.51 -11.59
N ASP A 48 26.36 -23.13 -12.12
CA ASP A 48 26.43 -24.12 -13.17
C ASP A 48 25.48 -25.30 -12.88
N ARG A 49 24.39 -25.43 -13.65
CA ARG A 49 23.49 -26.60 -13.59
C ARG A 49 24.08 -27.73 -14.42
N GLY A 50 24.98 -28.49 -13.80
CA GLY A 50 25.46 -29.77 -14.30
C GLY A 50 24.31 -30.76 -14.48
N VAL A 51 24.01 -31.07 -15.74
CA VAL A 51 23.10 -32.12 -16.17
C VAL A 51 23.76 -33.48 -15.92
N ALA A 52 23.39 -34.16 -14.84
CA ALA A 52 23.75 -35.56 -14.61
C ALA A 52 22.51 -36.45 -14.80
N ASN A 53 22.54 -37.20 -15.91
CA ASN A 53 21.59 -38.24 -16.28
C ASN A 53 22.06 -39.59 -15.69
N PRO A 54 21.26 -40.29 -14.88
CA PRO A 54 21.49 -41.70 -14.62
C PRO A 54 20.40 -42.55 -15.28
N ARG A 55 20.78 -43.26 -16.35
CA ARG A 55 20.06 -44.46 -16.80
C ARG A 55 20.41 -45.65 -15.88
N PRO A 56 19.46 -46.60 -15.69
CA PRO A 56 19.56 -47.63 -14.68
C PRO A 56 20.42 -48.83 -15.13
N ARG A 57 21.33 -49.29 -14.28
CA ARG A 57 21.94 -50.62 -14.37
C ARG A 57 21.28 -51.56 -13.36
N ARG A 58 20.63 -52.58 -13.90
CA ARG A 58 20.31 -53.84 -13.20
C ARG A 58 21.60 -54.60 -12.93
N ALA A 59 21.79 -55.01 -11.69
CA ALA A 59 22.17 -56.36 -11.24
C ALA A 59 22.83 -56.24 -9.86
N ASP A 60 22.21 -56.84 -8.85
CA ASP A 60 22.85 -57.74 -7.89
C ASP A 60 21.80 -58.16 -6.86
N PHE A 61 21.07 -59.22 -7.22
CA PHE A 61 20.25 -59.98 -6.29
C PHE A 61 20.92 -61.34 -6.15
N SER A 62 21.85 -61.44 -5.21
CA SER A 62 22.47 -62.70 -4.82
C SER A 62 22.25 -62.97 -3.33
N ALA A 63 21.42 -63.99 -3.11
CA ALA A 63 21.54 -65.00 -2.06
C ALA A 63 21.36 -64.57 -0.59
N ARG A 64 20.09 -64.63 -0.15
CA ARG A 64 19.75 -65.41 1.05
C ARG A 64 19.00 -66.65 0.59
N LEU A 65 19.43 -67.82 1.04
CA LEU A 65 18.63 -68.79 1.79
C LEU A 65 19.48 -70.03 2.09
N THR A 66 19.84 -70.14 3.36
CA THR A 66 19.64 -71.31 4.22
C THR A 66 19.70 -72.71 3.60
N SER A 67 20.75 -73.43 4.01
CA SER A 67 20.81 -74.87 4.29
C SER A 67 19.49 -75.47 4.80
N CYS A 68 19.02 -76.55 4.17
CA CYS A 68 18.22 -77.60 4.79
C CYS A 68 18.18 -78.88 3.92
N ARG A 69 18.89 -79.89 4.42
CA ARG A 69 18.62 -81.35 4.49
C ARG A 69 18.26 -82.19 3.24
N HIS A 70 18.90 -83.35 3.25
CA HIS A 70 18.78 -84.50 2.35
C HIS A 70 17.47 -85.30 2.47
N ALA A 71 17.23 -86.04 1.37
CA ALA A 71 16.43 -87.27 1.17
C ALA A 71 15.01 -87.10 0.58
N PRO A 72 14.47 -88.07 -0.21
CA PRO A 72 15.09 -89.16 -0.99
C PRO A 72 14.80 -89.06 -2.50
N ARG A 73 15.57 -89.78 -3.33
CA ARG A 73 15.30 -89.96 -4.77
C ARG A 73 14.25 -91.07 -4.98
N HIS A 74 13.20 -90.79 -5.76
CA HIS A 74 12.47 -91.69 -6.69
C HIS A 74 11.32 -90.88 -7.37
N PRO A 75 10.73 -91.30 -8.50
CA PRO A 75 11.24 -91.99 -9.69
C PRO A 75 10.95 -91.18 -11.00
N ARG A 76 11.51 -91.64 -12.12
CA ARG A 76 11.29 -91.26 -13.55
C ARG A 76 10.29 -90.11 -13.83
N GLY A 77 10.81 -88.95 -14.26
CA GLY A 77 10.00 -87.86 -14.81
C GLY A 77 9.30 -88.25 -16.13
N PRO A 78 8.24 -87.51 -16.52
CA PRO A 78 7.45 -87.78 -17.72
C PRO A 78 8.31 -87.76 -19.00
N PRO A 79 7.87 -88.44 -20.08
CA PRO A 79 8.63 -88.54 -21.33
C PRO A 79 9.00 -87.14 -21.82
N MET A 80 10.31 -86.94 -22.01
CA MET A 80 10.89 -85.68 -22.44
C MET A 80 10.23 -85.22 -23.75
N PRO A 81 9.83 -83.95 -23.89
CA PRO A 81 9.25 -83.47 -25.13
C PRO A 81 10.31 -83.57 -26.23
N SER A 82 10.01 -84.37 -27.24
CA SER A 82 10.87 -84.52 -28.40
C SER A 82 10.90 -83.22 -29.20
N GLU A 83 11.95 -83.07 -30.01
CA GLU A 83 12.11 -81.96 -30.95
C GLU A 83 10.84 -81.77 -31.81
N PHE A 84 10.26 -82.88 -32.27
CA PHE A 84 9.06 -82.90 -33.09
C PHE A 84 7.85 -82.27 -32.39
N THR A 85 7.64 -82.55 -31.10
CA THR A 85 6.53 -81.97 -30.33
C THR A 85 6.68 -80.46 -30.17
N VAL A 86 7.91 -79.98 -29.90
CA VAL A 86 8.19 -78.53 -29.79
C VAL A 86 7.96 -77.82 -31.12
N PHE A 87 8.32 -78.47 -32.23
CA PHE A 87 8.15 -77.91 -33.58
C PHE A 87 6.67 -77.81 -33.96
N LEU A 88 5.88 -78.85 -33.71
CA LEU A 88 4.44 -78.85 -33.98
C LEU A 88 3.69 -77.79 -33.18
N VAL A 89 4.02 -77.66 -31.89
CA VAL A 89 3.40 -76.65 -31.02
C VAL A 89 3.80 -75.24 -31.45
N ALA A 90 5.07 -75.03 -31.82
CA ALA A 90 5.52 -73.74 -32.33
C ALA A 90 4.87 -73.39 -33.69
N ASP A 91 4.74 -74.36 -34.60
CA ASP A 91 4.05 -74.19 -35.88
C ASP A 91 2.55 -73.90 -35.68
N ARG A 92 1.88 -74.56 -34.72
CA ARG A 92 0.47 -74.26 -34.36
C ARG A 92 0.30 -72.87 -33.77
N LEU A 93 1.19 -72.45 -32.86
CA LEU A 93 1.16 -71.10 -32.31
C LEU A 93 1.32 -70.06 -33.41
N LEU A 94 2.25 -70.29 -34.35
CA LEU A 94 2.47 -69.43 -35.49
C LEU A 94 1.25 -69.38 -36.43
N ALA A 95 0.61 -70.51 -36.71
CA ALA A 95 -0.61 -70.59 -37.52
C ALA A 95 -1.80 -69.86 -36.88
N ASN A 96 -1.87 -69.82 -35.55
CA ASN A 96 -2.87 -69.06 -34.80
C ASN A 96 -2.55 -67.56 -34.68
N GLY A 97 -1.50 -67.06 -35.34
CA GLY A 97 -1.07 -65.66 -35.26
C GLY A 97 -0.38 -65.29 -33.94
N GLU A 98 -0.10 -66.27 -33.09
CA GLU A 98 0.57 -66.06 -31.81
C GLU A 98 2.09 -66.28 -31.90
N ARG A 99 2.85 -65.47 -31.16
CA ARG A 99 4.32 -65.58 -31.15
C ARG A 99 4.77 -66.83 -30.39
N PRO A 100 5.52 -67.76 -31.02
CA PRO A 100 6.09 -68.93 -30.35
C PRO A 100 7.19 -68.55 -29.35
N SER A 101 6.78 -68.18 -28.14
CA SER A 101 7.66 -67.86 -27.00
C SER A 101 7.88 -69.10 -26.12
N LEU A 102 9.02 -69.17 -25.42
CA LEU A 102 9.33 -70.28 -24.52
C LEU A 102 8.20 -70.57 -23.52
N ARG A 103 7.58 -69.50 -22.98
CA ARG A 103 6.48 -69.61 -22.03
C ARG A 103 5.26 -70.27 -22.68
N LYS A 104 4.81 -69.74 -23.83
CA LYS A 104 3.64 -70.24 -24.55
C LYS A 104 3.82 -71.66 -25.08
N VAL A 105 5.01 -71.97 -25.62
CA VAL A 105 5.34 -73.31 -26.12
C VAL A 105 5.36 -74.33 -24.98
N ARG A 106 5.82 -73.95 -23.78
CA ARG A 106 5.81 -74.85 -22.62
C ARG A 106 4.40 -75.04 -22.04
N GLU A 107 3.58 -73.99 -22.00
CA GLU A 107 2.18 -74.05 -21.57
C GLU A 107 1.32 -74.91 -22.52
N ALA A 108 1.64 -74.90 -23.82
CA ALA A 108 0.91 -75.67 -24.83
C ALA A 108 1.38 -77.14 -24.97
N ILE A 109 2.40 -77.58 -24.22
CA ILE A 109 2.84 -78.98 -24.18
C ILE A 109 2.21 -79.66 -22.94
N PRO A 110 1.33 -80.66 -23.10
CA PRO A 110 0.58 -81.27 -21.99
C PRO A 110 1.46 -81.87 -20.88
N THR A 111 2.64 -82.34 -21.25
CA THR A 111 3.55 -83.06 -20.35
C THR A 111 4.50 -82.16 -19.56
N GLY A 112 4.61 -80.88 -19.94
CA GLY A 112 5.58 -79.95 -19.36
C GLY A 112 7.04 -80.34 -19.66
N GLY A 113 7.81 -79.43 -20.25
CA GLY A 113 9.22 -79.68 -20.59
C GLY A 113 10.19 -78.95 -19.67
N SER A 114 11.40 -79.50 -19.49
CA SER A 114 12.53 -78.75 -18.93
C SER A 114 12.74 -77.47 -19.76
N PRO A 115 12.77 -76.27 -19.16
CA PRO A 115 12.93 -75.01 -19.88
C PRO A 115 14.18 -74.97 -20.76
N ARG A 116 15.25 -75.67 -20.35
CA ARG A 116 16.49 -75.78 -21.11
C ARG A 116 16.33 -76.58 -22.41
N GLU A 117 15.63 -77.70 -22.37
CA GLU A 117 15.39 -78.54 -23.56
C GLU A 117 14.36 -77.90 -24.50
N VAL A 118 13.28 -77.32 -23.97
CA VAL A 118 12.34 -76.57 -24.81
C VAL A 118 13.02 -75.37 -25.46
N CYS A 119 13.94 -74.68 -24.75
CA CYS A 119 14.76 -73.63 -25.38
C CYS A 119 15.65 -74.18 -26.50
N LYS A 120 16.29 -75.33 -26.29
CA LYS A 120 17.16 -75.96 -27.29
C LYS A 120 16.39 -76.31 -28.56
N HIS A 121 15.27 -77.01 -28.42
CA HIS A 121 14.41 -77.38 -29.54
C HIS A 121 13.73 -76.16 -30.18
N LEU A 122 13.28 -75.17 -29.40
CA LEU A 122 12.71 -73.94 -29.96
C LEU A 122 13.75 -73.12 -30.72
N ARG A 123 15.03 -73.12 -30.31
CA ARG A 123 16.11 -72.51 -31.11
C ARG A 123 16.38 -73.30 -32.39
N ALA A 124 16.38 -74.63 -32.32
CA ALA A 124 16.51 -75.48 -33.51
C ALA A 124 15.34 -75.24 -34.49
N TRP A 125 14.12 -75.11 -33.98
CA TRP A 125 12.92 -74.76 -34.75
C TRP A 125 13.08 -73.40 -35.43
N ARG A 126 13.48 -72.35 -34.69
CA ARG A 126 13.72 -71.02 -35.26
C ARG A 126 14.77 -71.05 -36.35
N LYS A 127 15.85 -71.81 -36.16
CA LYS A 127 16.92 -71.97 -37.15
C LYS A 127 16.42 -72.71 -38.40
N LYS A 128 15.60 -73.76 -38.23
CA LYS A 128 15.10 -74.57 -39.35
C LYS A 128 13.99 -73.88 -40.15
N ARG A 129 13.16 -73.06 -39.48
CA ARG A 129 12.06 -72.30 -40.10
C ARG A 129 12.46 -70.87 -40.48
N SER A 130 13.72 -70.48 -40.27
CA SER A 130 14.22 -69.10 -40.43
C SER A 130 13.32 -68.06 -39.72
N TYR A 131 12.77 -68.41 -38.56
CA TYR A 131 11.86 -67.55 -37.81
C TYR A 131 12.66 -66.57 -36.94
N ASP A 132 12.71 -65.30 -37.34
CA ASP A 132 13.20 -64.21 -36.51
C ASP A 132 12.01 -63.48 -35.83
N PRO A 133 11.86 -63.57 -34.50
CA PRO A 133 10.81 -62.86 -33.77
C PRO A 133 11.05 -61.35 -33.64
N LYS A 134 12.22 -60.84 -34.07
CA LYS A 134 12.36 -59.40 -34.29
C LYS A 134 11.45 -59.06 -35.46
N LEU A 135 10.32 -58.43 -35.12
CA LEU A 135 9.47 -57.68 -36.04
C LEU A 135 10.29 -57.27 -37.27
N GLU A 136 10.06 -57.91 -38.42
CA GLU A 136 10.28 -57.26 -39.70
C GLU A 136 9.71 -55.86 -39.51
N PRO A 137 10.52 -54.79 -39.65
CA PRO A 137 10.01 -53.44 -39.60
C PRO A 137 8.90 -53.44 -40.64
N THR A 138 7.64 -53.39 -40.17
CA THR A 138 6.43 -53.43 -40.97
C THR A 138 6.75 -52.80 -42.30
N ASP A 139 6.61 -53.55 -43.40
CA ASP A 139 7.00 -53.16 -44.77
C ASP A 139 6.22 -51.92 -45.22
N MET A 140 6.47 -50.81 -44.54
CA MET A 140 6.29 -49.49 -45.05
C MET A 140 7.29 -49.44 -46.19
N THR A 141 6.74 -49.41 -47.40
CA THR A 141 7.52 -49.21 -48.62
C THR A 141 8.53 -48.09 -48.38
N LYS A 142 9.74 -48.21 -48.94
CA LYS A 142 10.81 -47.20 -48.80
C LYS A 142 10.27 -45.78 -49.00
N GLY A 143 9.37 -45.61 -49.98
CA GLY A 143 8.69 -44.34 -50.24
C GLY A 143 7.81 -43.82 -49.10
N MET A 144 7.17 -44.68 -48.30
CA MET A 144 6.40 -44.24 -47.13
C MET A 144 7.31 -43.77 -45.97
N LYS A 145 8.46 -44.41 -45.78
CA LYS A 145 9.47 -43.96 -44.79
C LYS A 145 10.06 -42.61 -45.20
N GLU A 146 10.41 -42.44 -46.47
CA GLU A 146 10.91 -41.17 -47.01
C GLU A 146 9.87 -40.05 -46.90
N LYS A 147 8.60 -40.34 -47.26
CA LYS A 147 7.50 -39.37 -47.10
C LYS A 147 7.24 -39.01 -45.64
N GLY A 148 7.32 -39.98 -44.72
CA GLY A 148 7.16 -39.73 -43.28
C GLY A 148 8.29 -38.87 -42.71
N GLN A 149 9.54 -39.13 -43.10
CA GLN A 149 10.69 -38.30 -42.72
C GLN A 149 10.60 -36.89 -43.29
N ALA A 150 10.20 -36.75 -44.56
CA ALA A 150 9.98 -35.46 -45.19
C ALA A 150 8.89 -34.66 -44.46
N LEU A 151 7.76 -35.29 -44.14
CA LEU A 151 6.68 -34.66 -43.37
C LEU A 151 7.15 -34.23 -41.98
N ALA A 152 7.91 -35.08 -41.27
CA ALA A 152 8.45 -34.74 -39.95
C ALA A 152 9.41 -33.54 -40.00
N MET A 153 10.26 -33.49 -41.04
CA MET A 153 11.17 -32.36 -41.25
C MET A 153 10.44 -31.07 -41.59
N GLU A 154 9.39 -31.13 -42.43
CA GLU A 154 8.57 -29.95 -42.73
C GLU A 154 7.79 -29.48 -41.51
N LEU A 155 7.19 -30.39 -40.73
CA LEU A 155 6.52 -30.04 -39.48
C LEU A 155 7.49 -29.40 -38.48
N TRP A 156 8.71 -29.93 -38.36
CA TRP A 156 9.74 -29.34 -37.50
C TRP A 156 10.15 -27.95 -37.97
N LYS A 157 10.36 -27.74 -39.28
CA LYS A 157 10.66 -26.43 -39.85
C LYS A 157 9.51 -25.45 -39.61
N GLN A 158 8.27 -25.89 -39.80
CA GLN A 158 7.07 -25.10 -39.55
C GLN A 158 6.98 -24.70 -38.08
N ALA A 159 7.10 -25.66 -37.15
CA ALA A 159 7.08 -25.41 -35.72
C ALA A 159 8.19 -24.44 -35.31
N LYS A 160 9.39 -24.57 -35.87
CA LYS A 160 10.50 -23.64 -35.62
C LYS A 160 10.18 -22.22 -36.11
N ARG A 161 9.59 -22.09 -37.31
CA ARG A 161 9.17 -20.79 -37.86
C ARG A 161 8.08 -20.15 -36.99
N GLU A 162 7.08 -20.92 -36.61
CA GLU A 162 5.98 -20.46 -35.77
C GLU A 162 6.47 -20.03 -34.39
N ALA A 163 7.32 -20.83 -33.74
CA ALA A 163 7.94 -20.45 -32.47
C ALA A 163 8.77 -19.17 -32.59
N THR A 164 9.52 -19.00 -33.68
CA THR A 164 10.31 -17.77 -33.92
C THR A 164 9.39 -16.56 -34.11
N GLN A 165 8.29 -16.72 -34.84
CA GLN A 165 7.31 -15.65 -35.07
C GLN A 165 6.55 -15.30 -33.79
N ALA A 166 6.15 -16.30 -33.00
CA ALA A 166 5.49 -16.10 -31.71
C ALA A 166 6.39 -15.31 -30.76
N PHE A 167 7.66 -15.70 -30.63
CA PHE A 167 8.63 -14.98 -29.81
C PHE A 167 8.85 -13.53 -30.29
N ALA A 168 8.92 -13.32 -31.60
CA ALA A 168 9.05 -11.97 -32.16
C ALA A 168 7.81 -11.10 -31.85
N ARG A 169 6.60 -11.67 -31.92
CA ARG A 169 5.35 -10.97 -31.56
C ARG A 169 5.28 -10.65 -30.08
N GLU A 170 5.65 -11.59 -29.22
CA GLU A 170 5.67 -11.39 -27.77
C GLU A 170 6.65 -10.28 -27.39
N ARG A 171 7.84 -10.28 -27.99
CA ARG A 171 8.82 -9.21 -27.77
C ARG A 171 8.31 -7.86 -28.24
N ALA A 172 7.69 -7.80 -29.42
CA ALA A 172 7.11 -6.55 -29.93
C ALA A 172 5.97 -6.03 -29.01
N ALA A 173 5.12 -6.93 -28.50
CA ALA A 173 4.08 -6.57 -27.55
C ALA A 173 4.66 -6.08 -26.21
N ALA A 174 5.69 -6.75 -25.69
CA ALA A 174 6.37 -6.29 -24.47
C ALA A 174 7.06 -4.93 -24.65
N GLU A 175 7.59 -4.64 -25.84
CA GLU A 175 8.18 -3.34 -26.18
C GLU A 175 7.11 -2.23 -26.27
N THR A 176 5.91 -2.52 -26.80
CA THR A 176 4.80 -1.57 -26.79
C THR A 176 4.27 -1.32 -25.38
N ASP A 177 4.06 -2.38 -24.59
CA ASP A 177 3.56 -2.25 -23.22
C ASP A 177 4.54 -1.44 -22.35
N ALA A 178 5.85 -1.68 -22.50
CA ALA A 178 6.87 -0.91 -21.80
C ALA A 178 6.93 0.56 -22.25
N ALA A 179 6.61 0.86 -23.51
CA ALA A 179 6.53 2.24 -23.99
C ALA A 179 5.32 2.96 -23.40
N ASP A 180 4.17 2.30 -23.36
CA ASP A 180 2.93 2.84 -22.78
C ASP A 180 3.10 3.08 -21.26
N GLU A 181 3.67 2.12 -20.54
CA GLU A 181 3.98 2.28 -19.10
C GLU A 181 4.93 3.45 -18.83
N ASN A 182 5.92 3.67 -19.71
CA ASN A 182 6.82 4.82 -19.60
C ASN A 182 6.08 6.15 -19.87
N GLN A 183 5.21 6.19 -20.88
CA GLN A 183 4.40 7.37 -21.17
C GLN A 183 3.48 7.73 -20.01
N ASP A 184 2.81 6.73 -19.42
CA ASP A 184 1.96 6.92 -18.24
C ASP A 184 2.78 7.42 -17.04
N ARG A 185 3.97 6.84 -16.83
CA ARG A 185 4.88 7.29 -15.78
C ARG A 185 5.30 8.75 -15.97
N GLU A 186 5.70 9.14 -17.17
CA GLU A 186 6.06 10.52 -17.49
C GLU A 186 4.88 11.48 -17.26
N HIS A 187 3.68 11.09 -17.69
CA HIS A 187 2.47 11.87 -17.46
C HIS A 187 2.20 12.08 -15.96
N LEU A 188 2.25 11.01 -15.17
CA LEU A 188 2.05 11.08 -13.72
C LEU A 188 3.12 11.94 -13.02
N LEU A 189 4.38 11.84 -13.46
CA LEU A 189 5.45 12.71 -12.95
C LEU A 189 5.17 14.18 -13.24
N GLY A 190 4.73 14.52 -14.45
CA GLY A 190 4.34 15.90 -14.79
C GLY A 190 3.16 16.42 -13.95
N MET A 191 2.17 15.57 -13.64
CA MET A 191 1.08 15.92 -12.73
C MET A 191 1.59 16.16 -11.30
N ILE A 192 2.51 15.31 -10.81
CA ILE A 192 3.10 15.46 -9.48
C ILE A 192 3.89 16.77 -9.38
N GLU A 193 4.69 17.12 -10.39
CA GLU A 193 5.44 18.38 -10.43
C GLU A 193 4.51 19.60 -10.41
N THR A 194 3.42 19.54 -11.18
CA THR A 194 2.39 20.60 -11.20
C THR A 194 1.75 20.76 -9.82
N LEU A 195 1.31 19.66 -9.20
CA LEU A 195 0.72 19.68 -7.85
C LEU A 195 1.73 20.15 -6.80
N GLN A 196 3.00 19.83 -6.92
CA GLN A 196 4.05 20.31 -6.02
C GLN A 196 4.22 21.83 -6.15
N ALA A 197 4.25 22.36 -7.38
CA ALA A 197 4.33 23.80 -7.61
C ALA A 197 3.11 24.54 -7.05
N GLU A 198 1.90 24.00 -7.24
CA GLU A 198 0.66 24.55 -6.68
C GLU A 198 0.67 24.53 -5.15
N ASN A 199 1.11 23.44 -4.52
CA ASN A 199 1.23 23.36 -3.07
C ASN A 199 2.20 24.41 -2.50
N VAL A 200 3.35 24.61 -3.15
CA VAL A 200 4.31 25.65 -2.76
C VAL A 200 3.67 27.04 -2.88
N ALA A 201 2.94 27.31 -3.97
CA ALA A 201 2.25 28.59 -4.16
C ALA A 201 1.14 28.82 -3.11
N LEU A 202 0.39 27.78 -2.75
CA LEU A 202 -0.65 27.84 -1.72
C LEU A 202 -0.06 28.10 -0.34
N LEU A 203 1.04 27.44 0.02
CA LEU A 203 1.74 27.68 1.28
C LEU A 203 2.24 29.13 1.38
N ALA A 204 2.88 29.65 0.32
CA ALA A 204 3.32 31.05 0.28
C ALA A 204 2.14 32.04 0.41
N ARG A 205 0.98 31.73 -0.20
CA ARG A 205 -0.23 32.54 -0.06
C ARG A 205 -0.80 32.51 1.36
N ALA A 206 -0.78 31.35 2.02
CA ALA A 206 -1.23 31.21 3.40
C ALA A 206 -0.33 32.02 4.36
N GLU A 207 0.99 31.92 4.22
CA GLU A 207 1.94 32.70 5.01
C GLU A 207 1.74 34.21 4.84
N ALA A 208 1.54 34.67 3.59
CA ALA A 208 1.27 36.07 3.30
C ALA A 208 -0.05 36.56 3.91
N ALA A 209 -1.08 35.70 3.92
CA ALA A 209 -2.37 36.00 4.54
C ALA A 209 -2.26 36.10 6.07
N GLU A 210 -1.55 35.18 6.72
CA GLU A 210 -1.29 35.21 8.16
C GLU A 210 -0.48 36.46 8.55
N ALA A 211 0.56 36.80 7.79
CA ALA A 211 1.31 38.05 7.99
C ALA A 211 0.44 39.30 7.77
N GLY A 212 -0.52 39.25 6.85
CA GLY A 212 -1.54 40.28 6.68
C GLY A 212 -2.45 40.41 7.89
N SER A 213 -2.99 39.29 8.38
CA SER A 213 -3.85 39.20 9.56
C SER A 213 -3.15 39.74 10.81
N GLY A 214 -1.91 39.33 11.07
CA GLY A 214 -1.10 39.82 12.18
C GLY A 214 -0.90 41.35 12.15
N ARG A 215 -0.68 41.94 10.97
CA ARG A 215 -0.58 43.40 10.81
C ARG A 215 -1.90 44.11 11.12
N VAL A 216 -3.02 43.56 10.69
CA VAL A 216 -4.34 44.11 10.97
C VAL A 216 -4.65 44.02 12.47
N GLN A 217 -4.41 42.86 13.10
CA GLN A 217 -4.60 42.67 14.54
C GLN A 217 -3.74 43.63 15.37
N ALA A 218 -2.47 43.83 15.00
CA ALA A 218 -1.60 44.80 15.68
C ALA A 218 -2.12 46.24 15.57
N ARG A 219 -2.66 46.63 14.40
CA ARG A 219 -3.29 47.95 14.21
C ARG A 219 -4.56 48.10 15.03
N LEU A 220 -5.40 47.07 15.08
CA LEU A 220 -6.62 47.05 15.89
C LEU A 220 -6.28 47.22 17.38
N ALA A 221 -5.34 46.43 17.90
CA ALA A 221 -4.91 46.54 19.30
C ALA A 221 -4.38 47.95 19.63
N LYS A 222 -3.65 48.58 18.71
CA LYS A 222 -3.21 49.97 18.87
C LYS A 222 -4.39 50.94 18.93
N VAL A 223 -5.36 50.81 18.02
CA VAL A 223 -6.55 51.68 17.99
C VAL A 223 -7.40 51.49 19.25
N GLU A 224 -7.63 50.25 19.68
CA GLU A 224 -8.34 49.93 20.91
C GLU A 224 -7.65 50.54 22.13
N TYR A 225 -6.33 50.44 22.22
CA TYR A 225 -5.56 51.08 23.30
C TYR A 225 -5.70 52.61 23.29
N GLN A 226 -5.64 53.25 22.11
CA GLN A 226 -5.83 54.70 22.01
C GLN A 226 -7.24 55.09 22.45
N LEU A 227 -8.26 54.33 22.03
CA LEU A 227 -9.66 54.58 22.35
C LEU A 227 -9.95 54.37 23.85
N ASP A 228 -9.39 53.33 24.46
CA ASP A 228 -9.44 53.12 25.91
C ASP A 228 -8.82 54.30 26.67
N ARG A 229 -7.68 54.82 26.18
CA ARG A 229 -7.01 55.98 26.76
C ARG A 229 -7.88 57.24 26.67
N PHE A 230 -8.40 57.57 25.49
CA PHE A 230 -9.27 58.74 25.30
C PHE A 230 -10.53 58.65 26.17
N ARG A 231 -11.18 57.48 26.21
CA ARG A 231 -12.36 57.25 27.07
C ARG A 231 -12.04 57.45 28.54
N ALA A 232 -10.87 57.00 29.01
CA ALA A 232 -10.44 57.19 30.38
C ALA A 232 -10.15 58.67 30.69
N GLU A 233 -9.51 59.40 29.77
CA GLU A 233 -9.23 60.83 29.91
C GLU A 233 -10.53 61.65 29.98
N GLU A 234 -11.46 61.45 29.04
CA GLU A 234 -12.77 62.12 29.04
C GLU A 234 -13.59 61.81 30.29
N PHE A 235 -13.58 60.55 30.73
CA PHE A 235 -14.26 60.17 31.97
C PHE A 235 -13.67 60.92 33.18
N ARG A 236 -12.34 60.96 33.29
CA ARG A 236 -11.67 61.67 34.39
C ARG A 236 -11.95 63.17 34.33
N ASP A 237 -11.99 63.78 33.15
CA ASP A 237 -12.33 65.21 33.02
C ASP A 237 -13.76 65.50 33.43
N ARG A 238 -14.71 64.62 33.07
CA ARG A 238 -16.10 64.71 33.53
C ARG A 238 -16.20 64.61 35.06
N VAL A 239 -15.46 63.69 35.68
CA VAL A 239 -15.38 63.57 37.15
C VAL A 239 -14.83 64.86 37.76
N MET A 240 -13.75 65.43 37.20
CA MET A 240 -13.15 66.66 37.74
C MET A 240 -14.07 67.87 37.60
N GLN A 241 -14.81 67.97 36.49
CA GLN A 241 -15.81 69.00 36.28
C GLN A 241 -16.94 68.91 37.31
N GLU A 242 -17.47 67.72 37.54
CA GLU A 242 -18.52 67.49 38.54
C GLU A 242 -18.06 67.85 39.96
N ILE A 243 -16.81 67.52 40.32
CA ILE A 243 -16.24 67.90 41.62
C ILE A 243 -16.09 69.42 41.72
N ALA A 244 -15.65 70.09 40.65
CA ALA A 244 -15.55 71.54 40.67
C ALA A 244 -16.92 72.20 40.85
N GLU A 245 -17.97 71.64 40.27
CA GLU A 245 -19.36 72.06 40.50
C GLU A 245 -19.78 71.86 41.97
N LEU A 246 -19.54 70.67 42.54
CA LEU A 246 -19.83 70.38 43.95
C LEU A 246 -19.10 71.34 44.92
N LEU A 247 -17.82 71.62 44.66
CA LEU A 247 -17.02 72.54 45.47
C LEU A 247 -17.47 74.00 45.32
N ALA A 248 -18.05 74.38 44.17
CA ALA A 248 -18.63 75.70 44.00
C ALA A 248 -19.88 75.89 44.87
N GLU A 249 -20.69 74.83 45.00
CA GLU A 249 -21.95 74.87 45.75
C GLU A 249 -21.74 74.73 47.26
N ARG A 250 -20.82 73.85 47.69
CA ARG A 250 -20.66 73.48 49.11
C ARG A 250 -19.42 74.06 49.79
N GLY A 251 -18.51 74.67 49.02
CA GLY A 251 -17.24 75.17 49.53
C GLY A 251 -16.15 74.08 49.65
N PRO A 252 -15.06 74.34 50.39
CA PRO A 252 -13.89 73.46 50.42
C PRO A 252 -14.13 72.12 51.11
N LEU A 253 -13.94 71.02 50.37
CA LEU A 253 -14.15 69.65 50.86
C LEU A 253 -12.88 68.79 50.70
N THR A 254 -12.78 67.76 51.53
CA THR A 254 -11.76 66.71 51.43
C THR A 254 -12.18 65.63 50.42
N PRO A 255 -11.24 64.87 49.83
CA PRO A 255 -11.56 63.78 48.90
C PRO A 255 -12.50 62.71 49.48
N THR A 256 -12.46 62.49 50.79
CA THR A 256 -13.34 61.52 51.49
C THR A 256 -14.77 62.03 51.61
N GLU A 257 -14.96 63.36 51.76
CA GLU A 257 -16.27 64.01 51.77
C GLU A 257 -16.86 64.15 50.36
N ILE A 258 -16.01 64.33 49.33
CA ILE A 258 -16.43 64.49 47.93
C ILE A 258 -16.99 63.19 47.35
N LEU A 259 -16.36 62.04 47.62
CA LEU A 259 -16.73 60.75 47.03
C LEU A 259 -18.21 60.34 47.20
N PRO A 260 -18.81 60.40 48.40
CA PRO A 260 -20.21 60.03 48.58
C PRO A 260 -21.18 61.03 47.93
N GLU A 261 -20.74 62.25 47.64
CA GLU A 261 -21.56 63.32 47.06
C GLU A 261 -21.55 63.31 45.52
N LEU A 262 -20.70 62.48 44.90
CA LEU A 262 -20.70 62.29 43.45
C LEU A 262 -22.00 61.64 42.98
N ARG A 263 -22.47 62.04 41.80
CA ARG A 263 -23.65 61.49 41.13
C ARG A 263 -23.49 59.98 40.97
N ALA A 264 -24.58 59.26 41.21
CA ALA A 264 -24.61 57.81 41.07
C ALA A 264 -24.19 57.31 39.66
N ALA A 265 -24.43 58.10 38.61
CA ALA A 265 -23.98 57.78 37.26
C ALA A 265 -22.44 57.78 37.14
N THR A 266 -21.77 58.71 37.81
CA THR A 266 -20.31 58.86 37.81
C THR A 266 -19.65 57.75 38.63
N LEU A 267 -20.25 57.38 39.77
CA LEU A 267 -19.83 56.22 40.57
C LEU A 267 -20.01 54.90 39.80
N ARG A 268 -21.13 54.70 39.09
CA ARG A 268 -21.32 53.55 38.19
C ARG A 268 -20.37 53.56 37.00
N GLY A 269 -20.01 54.74 36.48
CA GLY A 269 -18.99 54.86 35.43
C GLY A 269 -17.62 54.41 35.95
N ALA A 270 -17.27 54.82 37.18
CA ALA A 270 -15.99 54.47 37.80
C ALA A 270 -15.79 52.96 37.98
N THR A 271 -16.86 52.19 38.23
CA THR A 271 -16.76 50.72 38.34
C THR A 271 -16.46 50.03 37.01
N LEU A 272 -16.71 50.68 35.87
CA LEU A 272 -16.42 50.16 34.53
C LEU A 272 -14.98 50.47 34.07
N HIS A 273 -14.24 51.31 34.78
CA HIS A 273 -12.85 51.67 34.44
C HIS A 273 -11.84 50.85 35.24
N LYS A 274 -10.65 50.63 34.65
CA LYS A 274 -9.57 49.78 35.20
C LYS A 274 -9.01 50.26 36.56
N GLU A 275 -9.16 51.54 36.89
CA GLU A 275 -8.67 52.13 38.15
C GLU A 275 -9.86 52.59 39.00
N PRO A 276 -10.16 51.91 40.13
CA PRO A 276 -11.32 52.22 40.96
C PRO A 276 -11.21 53.64 41.51
N LEU A 277 -12.34 54.34 41.59
CA LEU A 277 -12.42 55.67 42.18
C LEU A 277 -12.46 55.56 43.71
N THR A 278 -11.31 55.77 44.33
CA THR A 278 -11.05 55.70 45.78
C THR A 278 -10.57 57.06 46.28
N ALA A 279 -10.60 57.31 47.60
CA ALA A 279 -10.19 58.62 48.14
C ALA A 279 -8.74 58.96 47.78
N GLY A 280 -7.85 57.96 47.83
CA GLY A 280 -6.45 58.11 47.45
C GLY A 280 -6.23 58.37 45.96
N THR A 281 -6.93 57.64 45.07
CA THR A 281 -6.83 57.89 43.62
C THR A 281 -7.43 59.24 43.26
N LEU A 282 -8.55 59.62 43.90
CA LEU A 282 -9.17 60.91 43.69
C LEU A 282 -8.25 62.05 44.11
N LYS A 283 -7.69 61.99 45.33
CA LYS A 283 -6.69 62.95 45.83
C LYS A 283 -5.55 63.12 44.83
N LYS A 284 -4.94 62.01 44.40
CA LYS A 284 -3.83 62.02 43.44
C LYS A 284 -4.21 62.71 42.12
N LYS A 285 -5.42 62.48 41.61
CA LYS A 285 -5.87 63.13 40.36
C LYS A 285 -6.17 64.61 40.57
N MET A 286 -6.75 64.99 41.71
CA MET A 286 -6.98 66.40 42.07
C MET A 286 -5.65 67.15 42.22
N ASP A 287 -4.65 66.57 42.89
CA ASP A 287 -3.30 67.14 43.01
C ASP A 287 -2.65 67.40 41.65
N VAL A 288 -2.79 66.47 40.69
CA VAL A 288 -2.31 66.67 39.32
C VAL A 288 -3.02 67.84 38.64
N ARG A 289 -4.32 68.03 38.87
CA ARG A 289 -5.06 69.17 38.32
C ARG A 289 -4.66 70.50 38.96
N VAL A 290 -4.45 70.52 40.28
CA VAL A 290 -3.87 71.66 41.01
C VAL A 290 -2.50 72.02 40.45
N PHE A 291 -1.60 71.04 40.27
CA PHE A 291 -0.28 71.25 39.70
C PHE A 291 -0.33 71.86 38.30
N HIS A 292 -1.30 71.46 37.47
CA HIS A 292 -1.54 72.05 36.16
C HIS A 292 -2.39 73.34 36.19
N GLY A 293 -2.73 73.85 37.37
CA GLY A 293 -3.53 75.06 37.55
C GLY A 293 -4.95 74.96 37.00
N ARG A 294 -5.54 73.76 36.95
CA ARG A 294 -6.90 73.49 36.46
C ARG A 294 -7.83 73.06 37.60
N TYR A 295 -9.11 73.45 37.53
CA TYR A 295 -10.23 73.08 38.40
C TYR A 295 -10.15 73.50 39.88
N PHE A 296 -9.02 73.30 40.55
CA PHE A 296 -8.94 73.38 42.03
C PHE A 296 -7.76 74.22 42.53
N GLU A 297 -7.91 74.71 43.76
CA GLU A 297 -6.86 75.31 44.58
C GLU A 297 -6.74 74.55 45.91
N PRO A 298 -5.52 74.24 46.37
CA PRO A 298 -5.32 73.57 47.64
C PRO A 298 -5.64 74.54 48.79
N GLN A 299 -6.30 74.03 49.81
CA GLN A 299 -6.59 74.73 51.06
C GLN A 299 -5.94 74.01 52.23
N ASP A 300 -6.07 74.59 53.42
CA ASP A 300 -5.57 74.00 54.65
C ASP A 300 -6.20 72.61 54.92
N GLU A 301 -5.48 71.78 55.69
CA GLU A 301 -5.92 70.45 56.13
C GLU A 301 -6.21 69.43 55.00
N GLY A 302 -5.72 69.68 53.78
CA GLY A 302 -5.94 68.79 52.63
C GLY A 302 -7.34 68.91 52.01
N ARG A 303 -8.01 70.03 52.26
CA ARG A 303 -9.25 70.43 51.56
C ARG A 303 -8.90 71.03 50.19
N TYR A 304 -9.83 70.95 49.27
CA TYR A 304 -9.71 71.56 47.94
C TYR A 304 -10.87 72.54 47.74
N ALA A 305 -10.56 73.73 47.23
CA ALA A 305 -11.56 74.68 46.77
C ALA A 305 -11.61 74.71 45.24
N ARG A 306 -12.74 75.17 44.67
CA ARG A 306 -12.81 75.47 43.24
C ARG A 306 -11.90 76.66 42.93
N LYS A 307 -11.11 76.54 41.86
CA LYS A 307 -10.31 77.66 41.35
C LYS A 307 -11.25 78.75 40.77
N ALA A 308 -11.08 79.98 41.23
CA ALA A 308 -11.76 81.12 40.62
C ALA A 308 -11.27 81.30 39.17
N SER A 309 -12.22 81.35 38.24
CA SER A 309 -11.96 81.49 36.79
C SER A 309 -11.33 82.82 36.45
#